data_AF-A0A455UF47-F1
#
_entry.id   AF-A0A455UF47-F1
#
_cell.length_a   1.000
_cell.length_b   1.000
_cell.length_c   1.000
_cell.angle_alpha   90.00
_cell.angle_beta   90.00
_cell.angle_gamma   90.00
#
_symmetry.space_group_name_H-M   'P 1'
#
loop_
_entity.id
_entity.type
_entity.pdbx_description
1 polymer ?
#
loop_
_entity_poly.entity_id
_entity_poly.type
_entity_poly.pdbx_seq_one_letter_code
_entity_poly.pdbx_strand_id
1 'polypeptide(L)' 'MIVLVSGDGDFDLLVNKIRVKYGKEVEVYGVPQFTAASLMNEASEFLAIDENFYWVKFSLILLIFQHRY' A
#
# COMPACT_ATOMS: atom_id res chain seq x y z
N MET A 1 7.53 -2.68 -9.27
CA MET A 1 6.42 -2.10 -8.52
C MET A 1 5.83 -3.17 -7.63
N ILE A 2 5.74 -2.91 -6.33
CA ILE A 2 5.16 -3.79 -5.33
C ILE A 2 3.94 -3.07 -4.76
N VAL A 3 2.84 -3.82 -4.58
CA VAL A 3 1.61 -3.30 -3.98
C VAL A 3 1.42 -3.99 -2.64
N LEU A 4 1.33 -3.22 -1.56
CA LEU A 4 1.04 -3.69 -0.22
C LEU A 4 -0.32 -3.16 0.21
N VAL A 5 -1.23 -4.06 0.58
CA VAL A 5 -2.52 -3.69 1.19
C VAL A 5 -2.42 -3.98 2.68
N SER A 6 -2.08 -2.96 3.46
CA SER A 6 -1.91 -3.09 4.92
C SER A 6 -1.96 -1.71 5.60
N GLY A 7 -2.41 -1.70 6.85
CA GLY A 7 -2.30 -0.58 7.76
C GLY A 7 -1.20 -0.73 8.81
N ASP A 8 -0.53 -1.88 8.86
CA ASP A 8 0.31 -2.29 9.98
C ASP A 8 1.74 -1.75 9.88
N GLY A 9 2.17 -1.00 10.90
CA GLY A 9 3.51 -0.41 10.99
C GLY A 9 4.64 -1.44 11.11
N ASP A 10 4.34 -2.71 11.38
CA ASP A 10 5.36 -3.76 11.38
C ASP A 10 6.01 -3.94 9.98
N PHE A 11 5.35 -3.45 8.92
CA PHE A 11 5.88 -3.50 7.55
C PHE A 11 6.84 -2.37 7.20
N ASP A 12 7.02 -1.34 8.02
CA ASP A 12 7.80 -0.15 7.65
C ASP A 12 9.24 -0.52 7.25
N LEU A 13 9.90 -1.33 8.07
CA LEU A 13 11.26 -1.79 7.79
C LEU A 13 11.35 -2.63 6.51
N LEU A 14 10.30 -3.39 6.19
CA LEU A 14 10.22 -4.16 4.96
C LEU A 14 10.09 -3.23 3.75
N VAL A 15 9.17 -2.27 3.80
CA VAL A 15 8.96 -1.27 2.75
C VAL A 15 10.23 -0.45 2.51
N ASN A 16 10.88 0.01 3.59
CA ASN A 16 12.16 0.72 3.50
C ASN A 16 13.22 -0.11 2.80
N LYS A 17 13.40 -1.36 3.25
CA LYS A 17 14.40 -2.26 2.66
C LYS A 17 14.11 -2.49 1.17
N ILE A 18 12.86 -2.69 0.78
CA ILE A 18 12.46 -2.85 -0.62
C ILE A 18 12.83 -1.61 -1.45
N ARG A 19 12.48 -0.42 -0.97
CA ARG A 19 12.73 0.84 -1.68
C ARG A 19 14.22 1.16 -1.77
N VAL A 20 14.91 1.14 -0.64
CA VAL A 20 16.32 1.58 -0.53
C VAL A 20 17.28 0.52 -1.07
N LYS A 21 17.13 -0.74 -0.64
CA LYS A 21 18.09 -1.79 -1.00
C LYS A 21 17.85 -2.35 -2.39
N TYR A 22 16.59 -2.50 -2.79
CA TYR A 22 16.24 -3.16 -4.06
C TYR A 22 15.80 -2.16 -5.14
N GLY A 23 15.72 -0.86 -4.82
CA GLY A 23 15.35 0.18 -5.78
C GLY A 23 13.97 -0.02 -6.37
N LYS A 24 13.04 -0.65 -5.63
CA LYS A 24 11.68 -0.92 -6.10
C LYS A 24 10.69 0.04 -5.45
N GLU A 25 9.77 0.55 -6.25
CA GLU A 25 8.64 1.32 -5.74
C GLU A 25 7.65 0.41 -5.00
N VAL A 26 7.13 0.95 -3.89
CA VAL A 26 6.11 0.30 -3.07
C VAL A 26 4.93 1.24 -2.90
N GLU A 27 3.77 0.81 -3.39
CA GLU A 27 2.49 1.46 -3.16
C GLU A 27 1.81 0.81 -1.97
N VAL A 28 1.37 1.61 -1.00
CA VAL A 28 0.64 1.12 0.18
C VAL A 28 -0.81 1.57 0.08
N TYR A 29 -1.74 0.62 0.14
CA TYR A 29 -3.17 0.85 0.25
C TYR A 29 -3.62 0.55 1.67
N GLY A 30 -4.23 1.53 2.35
CA GLY A 30 -4.67 1.37 3.73
C GLY A 30 -5.75 2.38 4.12
N VAL A 31 -6.51 2.07 5.17
CA VAL A 31 -7.49 3.02 5.75
C VAL A 31 -6.72 4.02 6.61
N PRO A 32 -6.68 5.33 6.29
CA PRO A 32 -5.75 6.27 6.92
C PRO A 32 -5.85 6.30 8.45
N GLN A 33 -7.06 6.20 8.99
CA GLN A 33 -7.32 6.21 10.44
C GLN A 33 -6.80 4.96 11.16
N PHE A 34 -6.55 3.87 10.43
CA PHE A 34 -6.04 2.60 10.92
C PHE A 34 -4.70 2.21 10.28
N THR A 35 -4.02 3.18 9.68
CA THR A 35 -2.70 2.97 9.05
C THR A 35 -1.64 3.68 9.89
N ALA A 36 -0.57 2.96 10.22
CA ALA A 36 0.58 3.55 10.90
C ALA A 36 1.19 4.68 10.06
N ALA A 37 1.43 5.84 10.68
CA ALA A 37 2.04 6.99 10.00
C ALA A 37 3.43 6.67 9.44
N SER A 38 4.17 5.83 10.15
CA SER A 38 5.48 5.34 9.73
C SER A 38 5.40 4.49 8.45
N LEU A 39 4.35 3.68 8.28
CA LEU A 39 4.10 2.93 7.04
C LEU A 39 3.78 3.85 5.87
N MET A 40 2.93 4.84 6.10
CA MET A 40 2.57 5.82 5.07
C MET A 40 3.79 6.61 4.60
N ASN A 41 4.65 7.04 5.53
CA ASN A 41 5.85 7.79 5.22
C ASN A 41 6.92 6.96 4.50
N GLU A 42 6.94 5.65 4.76
CA GLU A 42 7.91 4.76 4.17
C GLU A 42 7.50 4.28 2.78
N ALA A 43 6.23 4.37 2.40
CA ALA A 43 5.77 4.05 1.07
C ALA A 43 6.37 4.98 0.00
N SER A 44 6.45 4.51 -1.24
CA SER A 44 6.67 5.41 -2.38
C SER A 44 5.42 6.26 -2.64
N GLU A 45 4.24 5.65 -2.50
CA GLU A 45 2.95 6.32 -2.57
C GLU A 45 1.98 5.64 -1.61
N PHE A 46 1.20 6.44 -0.87
CA PHE A 46 0.14 5.95 -0.02
C PHE A 46 -1.23 6.28 -0.62
N LEU A 47 -2.04 5.25 -0.84
CA LEU A 47 -3.38 5.34 -1.39
C LEU A 47 -4.42 5.02 -0.32
N ALA A 48 -5.06 6.09 0.18
CA ALA A 48 -6.12 5.99 1.17
C ALA A 48 -7.31 5.14 0.67
N ILE A 49 -7.75 4.19 1.46
CA ILE A 49 -9.03 3.50 1.31
C ILE A 49 -10.05 4.26 2.18
N ASP A 50 -10.92 5.04 1.54
CA ASP A 50 -11.94 5.86 2.20
C ASP A 50 -13.38 5.42 1.83
N GLU A 51 -14.35 5.92 2.60
CA GLU A 51 -15.75 5.50 2.49
C GLU A 51 -16.42 5.86 1.16
N ASN A 52 -15.94 6.91 0.50
CA ASN A 52 -16.45 7.32 -0.80
C ASN A 52 -16.00 6.39 -1.92
N PHE A 53 -15.02 5.52 -1.66
CA PHE A 53 -14.40 4.68 -2.69
C PHE A 53 -14.31 3.19 -2.34
N TYR A 54 -14.93 2.71 -1.26
CA TYR A 54 -14.84 1.29 -0.87
C TYR A 54 -15.12 0.35 -2.04
N TRP A 55 -16.19 0.56 -2.81
CA TRP A 55 -16.54 -0.34 -3.91
C TRP A 55 -15.64 -0.19 -5.15
N VAL A 56 -15.28 1.04 -5.51
CA VAL A 56 -14.49 1.31 -6.73
C VAL A 56 -13.02 0.96 -6.52
N LYS A 57 -12.42 1.36 -5.38
CA LYS A 57 -11.02 1.03 -5.06
C LYS A 57 -10.83 -0.44 -4.71
N PHE A 58 -11.78 -1.09 -4.04
CA PHE A 58 -11.69 -2.53 -3.79
C PHE A 58 -11.76 -3.33 -5.10
N SER A 59 -12.65 -2.93 -6.02
CA SER A 59 -12.70 -3.52 -7.38
C SER A 59 -11.41 -3.28 -8.15
N LEU A 60 -10.77 -2.11 -8.01
CA LEU A 60 -9.50 -1.81 -8.66
C LEU A 60 -8.35 -2.67 -8.11
N ILE A 61 -8.28 -2.85 -6.78
CA ILE A 61 -7.31 -3.74 -6.13
C ILE A 61 -7.50 -5.17 -6.67
N LEU A 62 -8.73 -5.68 -6.69
CA LEU A 62 -9.04 -7.00 -7.24
C LEU A 62 -8.64 -7.12 -8.71
N LEU A 63 -8.87 -6.08 -9.53
CA LEU A 63 -8.52 -6.07 -10.95
C LEU A 63 -6.99 -6.07 -11.17
N ILE A 64 -6.23 -5.37 -10.34
CA ILE A 64 -4.76 -5.42 -10.32
C ILE A 64 -4.27 -6.83 -9.99
N PHE A 65 -4.93 -7.53 -9.06
CA PHE A 65 -4.59 -8.93 -8.73
C PHE A 65 -4.99 -9.92 -9.83
N GLN A 66 -6.12 -9.70 -10.52
CA GLN A 66 -6.61 -10.59 -11.58
C GLN A 66 -5.78 -10.54 -12.87
N HIS A 67 -5.12 -9.40 -13.16
CA HIS A 67 -4.30 -9.25 -14.37
C HIS A 67 -2.80 -9.47 -14.16
N ARG A 68 -2.35 -9.75 -12.93
CA ARG A 68 -0.92 -9.97 -12.62
C ARG A 68 -0.52 -11.43 -12.41
N TYR A 69 -1.42 -12.39 -12.67
CA TYR A 69 -1.13 -13.83 -12.70
C TYR A 69 -1.70 -14.48 -13.96
#